data_AF-A0A9D7DHE9-F1
#
_entry.id   AF-A0A9D7DHE9-F1
#
_cell.length_a   1.000
_cell.length_b   1.000
_cell.length_c   1.000
_cell.angle_alpha   90.00
_cell.angle_beta   90.00
_cell.angle_gamma   90.00
#
_symmetry.space_group_name_H-M   'P 1'
#
loop_
_entity.id
_entity.type
_entity.pdbx_description
1 polymer ?
#
loop_
_entity_poly.entity_id
_entity_poly.type
_entity_poly.pdbx_seq_one_letter_code
_entity_poly.pdbx_strand_id
1 'polypeptide(L)'
;MLPLIGDPWEALVRTRMGTTSANLFRRASLLSAGGWDKGLRSSQDYDLLFRMLKKGSSPVWGDGICCEVLKRSKGSISRTDARANWLRYLDLRLAMRDHLRVFDPDGQAGNIAIADQHLFMAIRVLSKHDRQAAFDAFDRMLPRGFVPELNRATTRTYLSAFRWLGFRAAERMSNFISGLSK
;
A
#
# COMPACT_ATOMS: atom_id res chain seq x y z
N MET A 1 -14.09 0.98 5.43
CA MET A 1 -13.62 -0.30 4.86
C MET A 1 -13.34 -1.18 6.05
N LEU A 2 -14.05 -2.31 6.18
CA LEU A 2 -13.84 -3.23 7.30
C LEU A 2 -12.39 -3.76 7.28
N PRO A 3 -11.77 -4.00 8.45
CA PRO A 3 -10.50 -4.70 8.49
C PRO A 3 -10.64 -6.04 7.74
N LEU A 4 -9.59 -6.43 7.01
CA LEU A 4 -9.51 -7.82 6.59
C LEU A 4 -9.26 -8.63 7.84
N ILE A 5 -10.26 -9.40 8.25
CA ILE A 5 -10.09 -10.48 9.23
C ILE A 5 -9.40 -11.60 8.46
N GLY A 6 -8.20 -11.99 8.89
CA GLY A 6 -7.38 -12.96 8.17
C GLY A 6 -5.89 -12.72 8.40
N ASP A 7 -5.10 -12.93 7.35
CA ASP A 7 -3.65 -12.83 7.41
C ASP A 7 -3.16 -11.41 7.80
N PRO A 8 -2.36 -11.27 8.88
CA PRO A 8 -1.79 -10.00 9.30
C PRO A 8 -0.99 -9.29 8.20
N TRP A 9 -0.23 -10.03 7.38
CA TRP A 9 0.61 -9.46 6.32
C TRP A 9 -0.23 -8.90 5.18
N GLU A 10 -1.27 -9.63 4.76
CA GLU A 10 -2.24 -9.13 3.79
C GLU A 10 -2.91 -7.85 4.31
N ALA A 11 -3.41 -7.88 5.55
CA ALA A 11 -4.06 -6.73 6.16
C ALA A 11 -3.13 -5.50 6.23
N LEU A 12 -1.84 -5.72 6.54
CA LEU A 12 -0.83 -4.66 6.61
C LEU A 12 -0.61 -4.01 5.23
N VAL A 13 -0.32 -4.83 4.21
CA VAL A 13 -0.05 -4.36 2.84
C VAL A 13 -1.24 -3.57 2.29
N ARG A 14 -2.46 -4.06 2.55
CA ARG A 14 -3.72 -3.46 2.06
C ARG A 14 -4.18 -2.23 2.84
N THR A 15 -3.44 -1.80 3.87
CA THR A 15 -3.84 -0.70 4.74
C THR A 15 -5.15 -0.98 5.50
N ARG A 16 -5.29 -2.20 6.03
CA ARG A 16 -6.51 -2.69 6.72
C ARG A 16 -6.27 -3.18 8.15
N MET A 17 -5.21 -2.72 8.81
CA MET A 17 -4.91 -3.01 10.22
C MET A 17 -5.34 -1.90 11.19
N GLY A 18 -6.24 -1.01 10.77
CA GLY A 18 -6.63 0.15 11.58
C GLY A 18 -5.56 1.25 11.62
N THR A 19 -5.65 2.08 12.66
CA THR A 19 -4.79 3.26 12.95
C THR A 19 -4.54 3.33 14.44
N THR A 20 -3.66 4.23 14.89
CA THR A 20 -3.36 4.41 16.34
C THR A 20 -4.63 4.58 17.19
N SER A 21 -5.65 5.29 16.68
CA SER A 21 -6.92 5.52 17.38
C SER A 21 -7.82 4.29 17.51
N ALA A 22 -7.59 3.24 16.72
CA ALA A 22 -8.42 2.04 16.69
C ALA A 22 -7.71 0.80 17.29
N ASN A 23 -6.40 0.88 17.51
CA ASN A 23 -5.58 -0.26 17.91
C ASN A 23 -5.19 -0.17 19.39
N LEU A 24 -5.25 -1.31 20.08
CA LEU A 24 -4.68 -1.48 21.41
C LEU A 24 -3.33 -2.19 21.31
N PHE A 25 -2.34 -1.71 22.04
CA PHE A 25 -0.96 -2.18 21.94
C PHE A 25 -0.49 -2.80 23.26
N ARG A 26 0.02 -4.03 23.21
CA ARG A 26 0.79 -4.59 24.32
C ARG A 26 2.07 -3.78 24.47
N ARG A 27 2.29 -3.18 25.64
CA ARG A 27 3.46 -2.32 25.93
C ARG A 27 4.79 -2.98 25.53
N ALA A 28 4.98 -4.25 25.90
CA ALA A 28 6.21 -4.98 25.58
C ALA A 28 6.48 -5.07 24.07
N SER A 29 5.45 -5.37 23.27
CA SER A 29 5.54 -5.46 21.80
C SER A 29 5.80 -4.10 21.15
N LEU A 30 5.20 -3.03 21.70
CA LEU A 30 5.44 -1.66 21.22
C LEU A 30 6.89 -1.24 21.45
N LEU A 31 7.41 -1.51 22.65
CA LEU A 31 8.78 -1.17 23.02
C LEU A 31 9.81 -1.99 22.25
N SER A 32 9.55 -3.29 22.02
CA SER A 32 10.46 -4.14 21.23
C SER A 32 10.52 -3.73 19.76
N ALA A 33 9.47 -3.10 19.23
CA ALA A 33 9.45 -2.50 17.90
C ALA A 33 10.13 -1.13 17.86
N GLY A 34 10.37 -0.47 19.00
CA GLY A 34 10.98 0.87 19.09
C GLY A 34 9.97 2.04 19.08
N GLY A 35 8.67 1.78 19.24
CA GLY A 35 7.64 2.81 19.26
C GLY A 35 7.44 3.55 17.93
N TRP A 36 6.77 4.70 17.95
CA TRP A 36 6.57 5.55 16.77
C TRP A 36 7.84 6.29 16.39
N ASP A 37 8.20 6.26 15.10
CA ASP A 37 9.28 7.06 14.56
C ASP A 37 8.82 8.51 14.34
N LYS A 38 9.41 9.44 15.10
CA LYS A 38 9.11 10.87 15.05
C LYS A 38 9.66 11.56 13.79
N GLY A 39 10.62 10.93 13.10
CA GLY A 39 11.17 11.42 11.84
C GLY A 39 10.26 11.18 10.64
N LEU A 40 9.32 10.22 10.74
CA LEU A 40 8.38 9.92 9.66
C LEU A 40 7.32 11.02 9.52
N ARG A 41 7.17 11.55 8.30
CA ARG A 41 6.15 12.56 7.96
C ARG A 41 4.78 11.97 7.64
N SER A 42 4.71 10.68 7.31
CA SER A 42 3.46 9.96 7.01
C SER A 42 3.64 8.46 7.24
N SER A 43 2.54 7.71 7.22
CA SER A 43 2.55 6.24 7.35
C SER A 43 3.13 5.69 8.66
N GLN A 44 3.22 6.52 9.69
CA GLN A 44 3.74 6.18 11.02
C GLN A 44 3.07 4.94 11.63
N ASP A 45 1.74 4.86 11.56
CA ASP A 45 0.98 3.71 12.07
C ASP A 45 1.40 2.41 11.39
N TYR A 46 1.50 2.41 10.07
CA TYR A 46 1.79 1.20 9.28
C TYR A 46 3.27 0.82 9.33
N ASP A 47 4.16 1.78 9.49
CA ASP A 47 5.58 1.51 9.77
C ASP A 47 5.75 0.83 11.14
N LEU A 48 5.08 1.32 12.18
CA LEU A 48 5.09 0.68 13.49
C LEU A 48 4.53 -0.74 13.42
N LEU A 49 3.36 -0.93 12.81
CA LEU A 49 2.74 -2.25 12.67
C LEU A 49 3.62 -3.21 11.87
N PHE A 50 4.30 -2.73 10.83
CA PHE A 50 5.29 -3.52 10.09
C PHE A 50 6.43 -3.99 11.00
N ARG A 51 7.06 -3.08 11.75
CA ARG A 51 8.14 -3.42 12.68
C ARG A 51 7.67 -4.39 13.78
N MET A 52 6.44 -4.25 14.26
CA MET A 52 5.85 -5.16 15.24
C MET A 52 5.63 -6.56 14.66
N LEU A 53 5.08 -6.70 13.45
CA LEU A 53 4.91 -8.00 12.79
C LEU A 53 6.25 -8.69 12.52
N LYS A 54 7.27 -7.95 12.04
CA LYS A 54 8.64 -8.47 11.86
C LYS A 54 9.25 -9.05 13.15
N LYS A 55 8.82 -8.56 14.31
CA LYS A 55 9.26 -9.03 15.64
C LYS A 55 8.39 -10.16 16.20
N GLY A 56 7.51 -10.74 15.37
CA GLY A 56 6.65 -11.87 15.75
C GLY A 56 5.40 -11.45 16.52
N SER A 57 4.96 -10.19 16.42
CA SER A 57 3.68 -9.81 17.02
C SER A 57 2.53 -10.49 16.28
N SER A 58 1.61 -11.11 17.02
CA SER A 58 0.39 -11.72 16.49
C SER A 58 -0.80 -10.83 16.86
N PRO A 59 -1.36 -10.04 15.94
CA PRO A 59 -2.49 -9.19 16.26
C PRO A 59 -3.74 -10.04 16.56
N VAL A 60 -4.75 -9.44 17.15
CA VAL A 60 -6.08 -10.04 17.33
C VAL A 60 -7.12 -8.99 16.90
N TRP A 61 -8.16 -9.44 16.22
CA TRP A 61 -9.18 -8.58 15.62
C TRP A 61 -10.38 -8.53 16.55
N GLY A 62 -10.81 -7.32 16.91
CA GLY A 62 -12.09 -7.12 17.60
C GLY A 62 -13.27 -7.41 16.68
N ASP A 63 -14.41 -7.75 17.27
CA ASP A 63 -15.66 -8.10 16.59
C ASP A 63 -16.58 -6.90 16.31
N GLY A 64 -16.13 -5.68 16.60
CA GLY A 64 -16.92 -4.46 16.47
C GLY A 64 -16.18 -3.25 15.91
N ILE A 65 -16.96 -2.26 15.46
CA ILE A 65 -16.43 -0.94 15.12
C ILE A 65 -16.31 -0.13 16.41
N CYS A 66 -15.10 0.03 16.92
CA CYS A 66 -14.84 0.75 18.18
C CYS A 66 -14.29 2.17 17.96
N CYS A 67 -14.10 2.61 16.71
CA CYS A 67 -13.50 3.89 16.39
C CYS A 67 -14.12 4.51 15.14
N GLU A 68 -14.47 5.79 15.21
CA GLU A 68 -14.85 6.63 14.07
C GLU A 68 -13.76 7.67 13.80
N VAL A 69 -13.25 7.70 12.57
CA VAL A 69 -12.20 8.64 12.16
C VAL A 69 -12.82 9.78 11.35
N LEU A 70 -12.93 10.95 11.97
CA LEU A 70 -13.48 12.15 11.35
C LEU A 70 -12.47 12.79 10.39
N LYS A 71 -12.74 12.73 9.08
CA LYS A 71 -11.89 13.34 8.06
C LYS A 71 -12.21 14.82 7.90
N ARG A 72 -11.24 15.67 8.23
CA ARG A 72 -11.34 17.13 8.01
C ARG A 72 -11.20 17.47 6.52
N SER A 73 -11.89 18.52 6.10
CA SER A 73 -11.80 19.07 4.73
C SER A 73 -10.47 19.80 4.47
N LYS A 74 -9.84 20.36 5.52
CA LYS A 74 -8.55 21.08 5.47
C LYS A 74 -7.69 20.74 6.68
N GLY A 75 -6.39 21.09 6.62
CA GLY A 75 -5.45 20.93 7.74
C GLY A 75 -5.02 19.49 8.04
N SER A 76 -5.26 18.54 7.12
CA SER A 76 -4.81 17.15 7.27
C SER A 76 -3.43 16.97 6.65
N ILE A 77 -2.50 16.36 7.40
CA ILE A 77 -1.16 15.99 6.92
C ILE A 77 -1.23 15.12 5.66
N SER A 78 -2.21 14.21 5.59
CA SER A 78 -2.40 13.36 4.41
C SER A 78 -2.82 14.12 3.15
N ARG A 79 -3.17 15.41 3.25
CA ARG A 79 -3.54 16.29 2.13
C ARG A 79 -2.45 17.29 1.77
N THR A 80 -1.36 17.37 2.53
CA THR A 80 -0.20 18.20 2.20
C THR A 80 0.86 17.36 1.51
N ASP A 81 1.49 17.89 0.46
CA ASP A 81 2.54 17.20 -0.31
C ASP A 81 2.16 15.76 -0.72
N ALA A 82 1.10 15.64 -1.52
CA ALA A 82 0.56 14.35 -1.96
C ALA A 82 1.62 13.49 -2.66
N ARG A 83 2.50 14.11 -3.46
CA ARG A 83 3.60 13.43 -4.13
C ARG A 83 4.53 12.75 -3.13
N ALA A 84 5.06 13.48 -2.15
CA ALA A 84 5.99 12.89 -1.19
C ALA A 84 5.31 11.87 -0.27
N ASN A 85 4.02 12.06 0.05
CA ASN A 85 3.23 11.05 0.77
C ASN A 85 3.14 9.73 -0.01
N TRP A 86 2.88 9.77 -1.32
CA TRP A 86 2.82 8.58 -2.16
C TRP A 86 4.17 7.88 -2.30
N LEU A 87 5.27 8.64 -2.41
CA LEU A 87 6.61 8.04 -2.43
C LEU A 87 6.92 7.30 -1.12
N ARG A 88 6.67 7.93 0.03
CA ARG A 88 6.82 7.26 1.34
C ARG A 88 5.92 6.03 1.49
N TYR A 89 4.68 6.13 0.98
CA TYR A 89 3.74 5.01 0.97
C TYR A 89 4.31 3.83 0.17
N LEU A 90 4.86 4.10 -1.01
CA LEU A 90 5.47 3.09 -1.89
C LEU A 90 6.70 2.45 -1.25
N ASP A 91 7.63 3.26 -0.72
CA ASP A 91 8.85 2.75 -0.08
C ASP A 91 8.51 1.82 1.10
N LEU A 92 7.47 2.13 1.87
CA LEU A 92 7.01 1.24 2.95
C LEU A 92 6.44 -0.09 2.42
N ARG A 93 5.64 -0.10 1.34
CA ARG A 93 5.11 -1.35 0.77
C ARG A 93 6.19 -2.17 0.09
N LEU A 94 7.17 -1.50 -0.50
CA LEU A 94 8.36 -2.13 -1.05
C LEU A 94 9.12 -2.87 0.07
N ALA A 95 9.39 -2.19 1.19
CA ALA A 95 10.05 -2.78 2.35
C ALA A 95 9.28 -3.97 2.93
N MET A 96 7.94 -3.89 2.99
CA MET A 96 7.09 -5.02 3.42
C MET A 96 7.26 -6.22 2.48
N ARG A 97 7.13 -6.02 1.17
CA ARG A 97 7.29 -7.09 0.18
C ARG A 97 8.68 -7.71 0.22
N ASP A 98 9.72 -6.87 0.24
CA ASP A 98 11.09 -7.33 0.21
C ASP A 98 11.43 -8.11 1.48
N HIS A 99 10.85 -7.74 2.63
CA HIS A 99 10.93 -8.57 3.83
C HIS A 99 10.27 -9.94 3.64
N LEU A 100 9.07 -10.02 3.07
CA LEU A 100 8.36 -11.28 2.83
C LEU A 100 9.15 -12.22 1.90
N ARG A 101 9.79 -11.67 0.86
CA ARG A 101 10.65 -12.42 -0.07
C ARG A 101 11.88 -13.04 0.60
N VAL A 102 12.38 -12.46 1.69
CA VAL A 102 13.54 -12.96 2.44
C VAL A 102 13.12 -13.87 3.59
N PHE A 103 12.01 -13.55 4.24
CA PHE A 103 11.55 -14.24 5.45
C PHE A 103 11.03 -15.66 5.16
N ASP A 104 10.15 -15.79 4.17
CA ASP A 104 9.51 -17.06 3.79
C ASP A 104 8.89 -16.91 2.39
N PRO A 105 9.69 -16.97 1.31
CA PRO A 105 9.20 -16.65 -0.03
C PRO A 105 8.09 -17.60 -0.52
N ASP A 106 8.16 -18.88 -0.16
CA ASP A 106 7.20 -19.88 -0.61
C ASP A 106 5.89 -19.79 0.20
N GLY A 107 5.99 -19.71 1.53
CA GLY A 107 4.81 -19.57 2.39
C GLY A 107 4.13 -18.20 2.27
N GLN A 108 4.87 -17.17 1.83
CA GLN A 108 4.35 -15.81 1.64
C GLN A 108 4.08 -15.45 0.17
N ALA A 109 4.11 -16.40 -0.76
CA ALA A 109 3.92 -16.15 -2.18
C ALA A 109 2.64 -15.35 -2.49
N GLY A 110 1.53 -15.68 -1.82
CA GLY A 110 0.27 -14.95 -1.91
C GLY A 110 0.38 -13.49 -1.46
N ASN A 111 1.00 -13.25 -0.31
CA ASN A 111 1.19 -11.89 0.22
C ASN A 111 2.17 -11.06 -0.61
N ILE A 112 3.19 -11.69 -1.21
CA ILE A 112 4.11 -11.05 -2.15
C ILE A 112 3.36 -10.59 -3.41
N ALA A 113 2.51 -11.45 -3.99
CA ALA A 113 1.69 -11.08 -5.15
C ALA A 113 0.71 -9.95 -4.82
N ILE A 114 0.07 -10.00 -3.64
CA ILE A 114 -0.78 -8.91 -3.14
C ILE A 114 0.02 -7.62 -3.02
N ALA A 115 1.23 -7.65 -2.47
CA ALA A 115 2.08 -6.48 -2.33
C ALA A 115 2.49 -5.90 -3.69
N ASP A 116 2.85 -6.74 -4.67
CA ASP A 116 3.15 -6.30 -6.03
C ASP A 116 1.93 -5.62 -6.70
N GLN A 117 0.73 -6.17 -6.52
CA GLN A 117 -0.51 -5.56 -7.00
C GLN A 117 -0.83 -4.23 -6.29
N HIS A 118 -0.58 -4.11 -4.98
CA HIS A 118 -0.78 -2.87 -4.23
C HIS A 118 0.24 -1.79 -4.57
N LEU A 119 1.50 -2.17 -4.78
CA LEU A 119 2.54 -1.29 -5.30
C LEU A 119 2.11 -0.74 -6.67
N PHE A 120 1.67 -1.60 -7.57
CA PHE A 120 1.17 -1.17 -8.87
C PHE A 120 0.03 -0.15 -8.77
N MET A 121 -0.99 -0.42 -7.95
CA MET A 121 -2.10 0.51 -7.76
C MET A 121 -1.62 1.85 -7.20
N ALA A 122 -0.71 1.85 -6.22
CA ALA A 122 -0.16 3.07 -5.64
C ALA A 122 0.70 3.86 -6.64
N ILE A 123 1.49 3.20 -7.48
CA ILE A 123 2.25 3.82 -8.57
C ILE A 123 1.31 4.53 -9.55
N ARG A 124 0.16 3.93 -9.87
CA ARG A 124 -0.86 4.58 -10.71
C ARG A 124 -1.50 5.79 -10.06
N VAL A 125 -1.65 5.81 -8.73
CA VAL A 125 -2.10 7.03 -8.05
C VAL A 125 -0.99 8.09 -8.09
N LEU A 126 0.26 7.71 -7.87
CA LEU A 126 1.41 8.61 -8.02
C LEU A 126 1.48 9.22 -9.42
N SER A 127 1.18 8.46 -10.49
CA SER A 127 1.15 8.93 -11.89
C SER A 127 0.21 10.13 -12.12
N LYS A 128 -0.82 10.30 -11.29
CA LYS A 128 -1.73 11.48 -11.31
C LYS A 128 -1.10 12.74 -10.72
N HIS A 129 -0.04 12.60 -9.93
CA HIS A 129 0.66 13.69 -9.24
C HIS A 129 2.04 13.96 -9.84
N ASP A 130 2.78 12.92 -10.22
CA ASP A 130 4.07 12.97 -10.89
C ASP A 130 4.26 11.70 -11.73
N ARG A 131 4.18 11.86 -13.05
CA ARG A 131 4.26 10.73 -13.98
C ARG A 131 5.66 10.18 -14.15
N GLN A 132 6.69 11.03 -14.10
CA GLN A 132 8.06 10.57 -14.23
C GLN A 132 8.44 9.74 -13.00
N ALA A 133 8.13 10.22 -11.79
CA ALA A 133 8.37 9.46 -10.58
C ALA A 133 7.60 8.13 -10.56
N ALA A 134 6.39 8.07 -11.13
CA ALA A 134 5.65 6.81 -11.27
C ALA A 134 6.32 5.83 -12.23
N PHE A 135 6.88 6.31 -13.35
CA PHE A 135 7.63 5.46 -14.28
C PHE A 135 8.91 4.91 -13.64
N ASP A 136 9.65 5.76 -12.94
CA ASP A 136 10.87 5.35 -12.24
C ASP A 136 10.54 4.34 -11.11
N ALA A 137 9.43 4.56 -10.38
CA ALA A 137 8.96 3.63 -9.38
C ALA A 137 8.51 2.29 -9.98
N PHE A 138 7.84 2.28 -11.13
CA PHE A 138 7.44 1.05 -11.81
C PHE A 138 8.65 0.20 -12.19
N ASP A 139 9.64 0.80 -12.84
CA ASP A 139 10.85 0.10 -13.28
C ASP A 139 11.69 -0.39 -12.10
N ARG A 140 11.78 0.41 -11.03
CA ARG A 140 12.55 0.06 -9.82
C ARG A 140 11.87 -1.02 -9.00
N MET A 141 10.56 -0.93 -8.83
CA MET A 141 9.86 -1.71 -7.81
C MET A 141 9.25 -2.98 -8.36
N LEU A 142 8.61 -2.98 -9.53
CA LEU A 142 7.85 -4.15 -9.97
C LEU A 142 8.71 -5.19 -10.70
N PRO A 143 8.41 -6.49 -10.54
CA PRO A 143 9.18 -7.53 -11.20
C PRO A 143 9.04 -7.45 -12.72
N ARG A 144 10.08 -7.89 -13.44
CA ARG A 144 10.01 -8.02 -14.89
C ARG A 144 8.86 -8.96 -15.27
N GLY A 145 8.07 -8.56 -16.27
CA GLY A 145 6.90 -9.33 -16.71
C GLY A 145 5.69 -9.23 -15.78
N PHE A 146 5.69 -8.33 -14.79
CA PHE A 146 4.50 -8.07 -13.97
C PHE A 146 3.29 -7.73 -14.84
N VAL A 147 2.18 -8.42 -14.59
CA VAL A 147 0.88 -8.14 -15.22
C VAL A 147 -0.14 -7.83 -14.12
N PRO A 148 -0.76 -6.64 -14.13
CA PRO A 148 -1.72 -6.29 -13.10
C PRO A 148 -3.00 -7.10 -13.22
N GLU A 149 -3.59 -7.40 -12.07
CA GLU A 149 -4.90 -8.05 -11.99
C GLU A 149 -6.02 -7.08 -12.36
N LEU A 150 -7.14 -7.62 -12.88
CA LEU A 150 -8.36 -6.87 -13.16
C LEU A 150 -9.03 -6.44 -11.86
N ASN A 151 -9.29 -5.14 -11.72
CA ASN A 151 -10.09 -4.60 -10.63
C ASN A 151 -10.74 -3.28 -11.04
N ARG A 152 -11.39 -2.59 -10.11
CA ARG A 152 -12.06 -1.31 -10.39
C ARG A 152 -11.13 -0.22 -10.94
N ALA A 153 -9.84 -0.25 -10.60
CA ALA A 153 -8.86 0.70 -11.12
C ALA A 153 -8.28 0.24 -12.47
N THR A 154 -8.10 -1.06 -12.69
CA THR A 154 -7.52 -1.67 -13.89
C THR A 154 -8.60 -2.30 -14.76
N THR A 155 -9.22 -1.51 -15.64
CA THR A 155 -10.26 -2.00 -16.55
C THR A 155 -9.69 -2.94 -17.62
N ARG A 156 -10.55 -3.72 -18.29
CA ARG A 156 -10.12 -4.61 -19.39
C ARG A 156 -9.38 -3.83 -20.49
N THR A 157 -9.90 -2.65 -20.86
CA THR A 157 -9.26 -1.76 -21.85
C THR A 157 -7.87 -1.32 -21.41
N TYR A 158 -7.72 -0.94 -20.14
CA TYR A 158 -6.43 -0.59 -19.58
C TYR A 158 -5.46 -1.78 -19.59
N LEU A 159 -5.92 -2.98 -19.21
CA LEU A 159 -5.10 -4.19 -19.22
C LEU A 159 -4.64 -4.55 -20.63
N SER A 160 -5.51 -4.41 -21.63
CA SER A 160 -5.12 -4.60 -23.03
C SER A 160 -4.03 -3.62 -23.44
N ALA A 161 -4.21 -2.31 -23.17
CA ALA A 161 -3.19 -1.30 -23.46
C ALA A 161 -1.87 -1.60 -22.72
N PHE A 162 -1.94 -2.02 -21.46
CA PHE A 162 -0.78 -2.40 -20.65
C PHE A 162 -0.03 -3.59 -21.25
N ARG A 163 -0.74 -4.65 -21.67
CA ARG A 163 -0.13 -5.86 -22.23
C ARG A 163 0.56 -5.60 -23.58
N TRP A 164 -0.04 -4.76 -24.43
CA TRP A 164 0.48 -4.50 -25.77
C TRP A 164 1.54 -3.40 -25.81
N LEU A 165 1.38 -2.35 -24.99
CA LEU A 165 2.19 -1.13 -25.09
C LEU A 165 3.02 -0.85 -23.82
N GLY A 166 2.87 -1.68 -22.79
CA GLY A 166 3.51 -1.50 -21.50
C GLY A 166 2.89 -0.39 -20.63
N PHE A 167 3.43 -0.25 -19.42
CA PHE A 167 2.92 0.67 -18.40
C PHE A 167 2.86 2.13 -18.84
N ARG A 168 3.94 2.64 -19.45
CA ARG A 168 4.08 4.06 -19.81
C ARG A 168 3.01 4.53 -20.80
N ALA A 169 2.75 3.74 -21.83
CA ALA A 169 1.72 4.04 -22.82
C ALA A 169 0.31 3.90 -22.24
N ALA A 170 0.06 2.82 -21.47
CA ALA A 170 -1.23 2.61 -20.81
C ALA A 170 -1.62 3.77 -19.87
N GLU A 171 -0.66 4.31 -19.11
CA GLU A 171 -0.88 5.47 -18.24
C GLU A 171 -1.05 6.80 -18.98
N ARG A 172 -0.39 6.99 -20.13
CA ARG A 172 -0.64 8.17 -20.96
C ARG A 172 -2.06 8.14 -21.54
N MET A 173 -2.54 6.96 -21.91
CA MET A 173 -3.88 6.75 -22.45
C MET A 173 -4.97 6.71 -21.37
N SER A 174 -4.63 6.48 -20.10
CA SER A 174 -5.63 6.28 -19.05
C SER A 174 -6.56 7.49 -18.85
N ASN A 175 -6.09 8.71 -19.11
CA ASN A 175 -6.91 9.91 -19.04
C ASN A 175 -8.04 9.91 -20.10
N PHE A 176 -7.79 9.33 -21.28
CA PHE A 176 -8.78 9.19 -22.35
C PHE A 176 -9.73 8.02 -22.08
N ILE A 177 -9.20 6.89 -21.59
CA ILE A 177 -9.98 5.68 -21.28
C ILE A 177 -10.96 5.92 -20.12
N SER A 178 -10.58 6.76 -19.15
CA SER A 178 -11.45 7.13 -18.00
C SER A 178 -12.71 7.91 -18.41
N GLY A 179 -12.67 8.61 -19.56
CA GLY A 179 -13.80 9.38 -20.10
C GLY A 179 -14.80 8.53 -20.89
N LEU A 180 -14.40 7.35 -21.36
CA LEU A 180 -15.21 6.44 -22.18
C LEU A 180 -15.93 5.35 -21.35
N SER A 181 -15.73 5.32 -20.04
CA SER A 181 -16.37 4.37 -19.10
C SER A 181 -17.38 5.03 -18.16
N LYS A 182 -17.94 6.18 -18.54
CA LYS A 182 -19.10 6.80 -17.89
C LYS A 182 -20.36 6.51 -18.69
#